data_AF-A0A645BUI7-F1
#
_entry.id   AF-A0A645BUI7-F1
#
_cell.length_a   1.000
_cell.length_b   1.000
_cell.length_c   1.000
_cell.angle_alpha   90.00
_cell.angle_beta   90.00
_cell.angle_gamma   90.00
#
_symmetry.space_group_name_H-M   'P 1'
#
loop_
_entity.id
_entity.type
_entity.pdbx_description
1 polymer ?
#
loop_
_entity_poly.entity_id
_entity_poly.type
_entity_poly.pdbx_seq_one_letter_code
_entity_poly.pdbx_strand_id
1 'polypeptide(L)'
;MAIDTYGFTEQEWNALQFDGRPRFFYVPPEGGTAVSADPVQMLRGAPNRAVAEAFIDFLLSEEGQKLHAFRTGTPGGPEKHALRRPPIRRDLYRPEFREFRSDPDYNPYESGASFTYRAELTGPYYGLLRILIRCIALDPQPELQRAWKSIIDAGGPEKVPEAMAAFNRLPFPYAEIADANRALRADAVEVAALCRRWSEAARLNYLEAERLAKAGR
;
A
#
# COMPACT_ATOMS: atom_id res chain seq x y z
N MET A 1 5.32 -4.03 -1.61
CA MET A 1 4.84 -3.53 -0.29
C MET A 1 4.65 -4.78 0.57
N ALA A 2 5.18 -4.83 1.80
CA ALA A 2 5.37 -6.08 2.55
C ALA A 2 4.45 -6.21 3.79
N ILE A 3 3.17 -5.84 3.64
CA ILE A 3 2.20 -5.80 4.76
C ILE A 3 2.07 -7.19 5.41
N ASP A 4 2.02 -8.24 4.58
CA ASP A 4 1.96 -9.63 5.01
C ASP A 4 3.16 -10.02 5.86
N THR A 5 4.37 -9.79 5.39
CA THR A 5 5.60 -10.10 6.13
C THR A 5 5.66 -9.37 7.46
N TYR A 6 5.33 -8.07 7.48
CA TYR A 6 5.28 -7.32 8.75
C TYR A 6 4.18 -7.87 9.66
N GLY A 7 2.99 -8.16 9.14
CA GLY A 7 1.87 -8.70 9.90
C GLY A 7 2.20 -10.06 10.54
N PHE A 8 2.80 -10.99 9.79
CA PHE A 8 3.22 -12.29 10.33
C PHE A 8 4.35 -12.18 11.34
N THR A 9 5.29 -11.26 11.11
CA THR A 9 6.37 -10.99 12.06
C THR A 9 5.80 -10.43 13.36
N GLU A 10 4.91 -9.44 13.30
CA GLU A 10 4.24 -8.87 14.48
C GLU A 10 3.39 -9.92 15.22
N GLN A 11 2.75 -10.85 14.52
CA GLN A 11 2.01 -11.94 15.14
C GLN A 11 2.93 -12.88 15.97
N GLU A 12 4.15 -13.13 15.52
CA GLU A 12 5.16 -13.87 16.28
C GLU A 12 5.64 -13.09 17.52
N TRP A 13 5.99 -11.81 17.34
CA TRP A 13 6.40 -10.95 18.46
C TRP A 13 5.30 -10.80 19.50
N ASN A 14 4.05 -10.72 19.06
CA ASN A 14 2.89 -10.67 19.92
C ASN A 14 2.83 -11.92 20.81
N ALA A 15 3.01 -13.12 20.26
CA ALA A 15 3.02 -14.33 21.07
C ALA A 15 4.11 -14.25 22.17
N LEU A 16 5.29 -13.72 21.88
CA LEU A 16 6.35 -13.52 22.88
C LEU A 16 5.98 -12.48 23.94
N GLN A 17 5.31 -11.39 23.55
CA GLN A 17 4.91 -10.29 24.45
C GLN A 17 3.76 -10.68 25.39
N PHE A 18 2.93 -11.65 25.00
CA PHE A 18 1.72 -12.02 25.72
C PHE A 18 1.74 -13.48 26.18
N ASP A 19 2.88 -13.95 26.72
CA ASP A 19 3.04 -15.27 27.34
C ASP A 19 2.57 -16.45 26.45
N GLY A 20 2.94 -16.39 25.17
CA GLY A 20 2.56 -17.36 24.15
C GLY A 20 1.13 -17.21 23.61
N ARG A 21 0.40 -16.15 23.98
CA ARG A 21 -1.00 -15.93 23.57
C ARG A 21 -1.12 -14.75 22.60
N PRO A 22 -1.05 -14.99 21.27
CA PRO A 22 -1.18 -13.92 20.30
C PRO A 22 -2.54 -13.22 20.39
N ARG A 23 -2.54 -11.88 20.33
CA ARG A 23 -3.74 -11.02 20.36
C ARG A 23 -4.02 -10.29 19.04
N PHE A 24 -3.00 -10.10 18.22
CA PHE A 24 -3.06 -9.43 16.93
C PHE A 24 -2.68 -10.44 15.85
N PHE A 25 -3.44 -10.43 14.76
CA PHE A 25 -3.29 -11.39 13.68
C PHE A 25 -3.31 -10.65 12.36
N TYR A 26 -2.47 -11.08 11.42
CA TYR A 26 -2.60 -10.69 10.05
C TYR A 26 -3.64 -11.58 9.37
N VAL A 27 -4.62 -10.95 8.73
CA VAL A 27 -5.66 -11.65 7.97
C VAL A 27 -5.68 -11.06 6.57
N PRO A 28 -5.30 -11.81 5.54
CA PRO A 28 -5.53 -11.41 4.15
C PRO A 28 -7.02 -11.61 3.82
N PRO A 29 -7.81 -10.55 3.57
CA PRO A 29 -9.22 -10.71 3.24
C PRO A 29 -9.39 -11.49 1.94
N GLU A 30 -10.25 -12.53 1.98
CA GLU A 30 -10.61 -13.30 0.80
C GLU A 30 -11.27 -12.38 -0.23
N GLY A 31 -10.79 -12.42 -1.47
CA GLY A 31 -11.31 -11.58 -2.56
C GLY A 31 -10.99 -10.09 -2.41
N GLY A 32 -10.28 -9.68 -1.36
CA GLY A 32 -9.89 -8.29 -1.10
C GLY A 32 -8.37 -8.06 -1.05
N THR A 33 -7.58 -9.12 -1.13
CA THR A 33 -6.11 -9.03 -1.07
C THR A 33 -5.52 -8.99 -2.47
N ALA A 34 -5.00 -7.83 -2.87
CA ALA A 34 -4.15 -7.72 -4.06
C ALA A 34 -2.76 -8.27 -3.74
N VAL A 35 -2.33 -9.31 -4.46
CA VAL A 35 -0.99 -9.89 -4.33
C VAL A 35 -0.10 -9.33 -5.43
N SER A 36 1.05 -8.77 -5.06
CA SER A 36 2.08 -8.30 -5.98
C SER A 36 3.41 -8.98 -5.66
N ALA A 37 4.10 -9.48 -6.68
CA ALA A 37 5.46 -9.98 -6.50
C ALA A 37 6.45 -8.82 -6.37
N ASP A 38 7.39 -8.92 -5.43
CA ASP A 38 8.50 -7.99 -5.31
C ASP A 38 9.52 -8.27 -6.43
N PRO A 39 9.82 -7.30 -7.32
CA PRO A 39 10.73 -7.51 -8.43
C PRO A 39 12.20 -7.45 -7.97
N VAL A 40 13.05 -8.21 -8.67
CA VAL A 40 14.51 -8.07 -8.63
C VAL A 40 15.01 -7.68 -10.02
N GLN A 41 15.88 -6.68 -10.12
CA GLN A 41 16.41 -6.21 -11.40
C GLN A 41 17.90 -5.86 -11.30
N MET A 42 18.64 -6.13 -12.38
CA MET A 42 20.02 -5.68 -12.53
C MET A 42 20.07 -4.32 -13.24
N LEU A 43 20.78 -3.35 -12.65
CA LEU A 43 20.97 -2.04 -13.26
C LEU A 43 21.84 -2.13 -14.53
N ARG A 44 21.50 -1.31 -15.53
CA ARG A 44 22.32 -1.17 -16.74
C ARG A 44 23.71 -0.66 -16.37
N GLY A 45 24.75 -1.35 -16.84
CA GLY A 45 26.13 -1.01 -16.54
C GLY A 45 26.60 -1.42 -15.15
N ALA A 46 25.94 -2.40 -14.51
CA ALA A 46 26.40 -2.95 -13.23
C ALA A 46 27.89 -3.35 -13.32
N PRO A 47 28.75 -2.81 -12.42
CA PRO A 47 30.21 -2.98 -12.52
C PRO A 47 30.65 -4.44 -12.35
N ASN A 48 29.84 -5.24 -11.63
CA ASN A 48 30.10 -6.65 -11.37
C ASN A 48 28.94 -7.51 -11.90
N ARG A 49 28.77 -7.53 -13.22
CA ARG A 49 27.65 -8.22 -13.88
C ARG A 49 27.51 -9.70 -13.48
N ALA A 50 28.61 -10.46 -13.52
CA ALA A 50 28.58 -11.89 -13.21
C ALA A 50 28.10 -12.16 -11.76
N VAL A 51 28.50 -11.32 -10.80
CA VAL A 51 28.06 -11.44 -9.41
C VAL A 51 26.58 -11.07 -9.26
N ALA A 52 26.13 -10.03 -9.96
CA ALA A 52 24.72 -9.63 -9.96
C ALA A 52 23.82 -10.74 -10.54
N GLU A 53 24.23 -11.36 -11.64
CA GLU A 53 23.53 -12.51 -12.23
C GLU A 53 23.50 -13.69 -11.26
N ALA A 54 24.64 -14.09 -10.70
CA ALA A 54 24.71 -15.17 -9.72
C ALA A 54 23.85 -14.91 -8.47
N PHE A 55 23.76 -13.66 -8.01
CA PHE A 55 22.90 -13.30 -6.89
C PHE A 55 21.41 -13.40 -7.23
N ILE A 56 20.99 -12.96 -8.43
CA ILE A 56 19.61 -13.10 -8.90
C ILE A 56 19.26 -14.59 -9.07
N ASP A 57 20.16 -15.38 -9.63
CA ASP A 57 19.99 -16.84 -9.76
C ASP A 57 19.82 -17.49 -8.39
N PHE A 58 20.66 -17.12 -7.42
CA PHE A 58 20.52 -17.58 -6.04
C PHE A 58 19.18 -17.17 -5.43
N LEU A 59 18.78 -15.91 -5.56
CA LEU A 59 17.52 -15.40 -5.02
C LEU A 59 16.31 -16.17 -5.54
N LEU A 60 16.32 -16.56 -6.82
CA LEU A 60 15.24 -17.31 -7.47
C LEU A 60 15.37 -18.83 -7.35
N SER A 61 16.51 -19.33 -6.87
CA SER A 61 16.77 -20.75 -6.66
C SER A 61 15.88 -21.34 -5.55
N GLU A 62 15.82 -22.67 -5.48
CA GLU A 62 15.14 -23.34 -4.38
C GLU A 62 15.74 -22.97 -3.02
N GLU A 63 17.08 -23.00 -2.91
CA GLU A 63 17.79 -22.69 -1.67
C GLU A 63 17.58 -21.24 -1.21
N GLY A 64 17.64 -20.27 -2.13
CA GLY A 64 17.35 -18.88 -1.82
C GLY A 64 15.90 -18.70 -1.36
N GLN A 65 14.94 -19.35 -2.03
CA GLN A 65 13.53 -19.26 -1.69
C GLN A 65 13.17 -20.00 -0.39
N LYS A 66 13.90 -21.05 0.00
CA LYS A 66 13.79 -21.66 1.34
C LYS A 66 14.18 -20.65 2.42
N LEU A 67 15.27 -19.89 2.26
CA LEU A 67 15.67 -18.85 3.22
C LEU A 67 14.59 -17.77 3.42
N HIS A 68 13.81 -17.46 2.38
CA HIS A 68 12.69 -16.53 2.48
C HIS A 68 11.55 -17.05 3.37
N ALA A 69 11.22 -18.34 3.21
CA ALA A 69 9.95 -18.89 3.65
C ALA A 69 10.05 -19.80 4.88
N PHE A 70 11.24 -20.30 5.20
CA PHE A 70 11.43 -21.34 6.20
C PHE A 70 11.76 -20.76 7.56
N ARG A 71 11.46 -21.55 8.61
CA ARG A 71 11.79 -21.20 10.00
C ARG A 71 13.28 -21.30 10.25
N THR A 72 13.72 -20.49 11.21
CA THR A 72 15.09 -20.55 11.72
C THR A 72 15.46 -21.97 12.16
N GLY A 73 16.62 -22.46 11.73
CA GLY A 73 17.15 -23.77 12.14
C GLY A 73 16.54 -25.00 11.45
N THR A 74 15.62 -24.82 10.50
CA THR A 74 15.14 -25.93 9.65
C THR A 74 16.10 -26.20 8.48
N PRO A 75 16.09 -27.41 7.88
CA PRO A 75 16.91 -27.69 6.70
C PRO A 75 16.64 -26.71 5.55
N GLY A 76 17.67 -25.98 5.10
CA GLY A 76 17.56 -24.93 4.08
C GLY A 76 16.95 -23.60 4.57
N GLY A 77 16.57 -23.52 5.86
CA GLY A 77 16.10 -22.31 6.50
C GLY A 77 17.23 -21.41 7.00
N PRO A 78 16.92 -20.16 7.41
CA PRO A 78 17.91 -19.22 7.90
C PRO A 78 18.48 -19.62 9.27
N GLU A 79 19.67 -19.13 9.60
CA GLU A 79 20.34 -19.43 10.88
C GLU A 79 19.89 -18.53 12.04
N LYS A 80 19.52 -17.28 11.76
CA LYS A 80 19.26 -16.26 12.81
C LYS A 80 17.81 -15.83 12.87
N HIS A 81 17.27 -15.35 11.76
CA HIS A 81 15.94 -14.75 11.71
C HIS A 81 15.16 -15.32 10.53
N ALA A 82 13.94 -15.78 10.80
CA ALA A 82 12.99 -16.11 9.76
C ALA A 82 12.60 -14.83 9.01
N LEU A 83 12.71 -14.84 7.68
CA LEU A 83 12.34 -13.69 6.86
C LEU A 83 10.82 -13.57 6.68
N ARG A 84 10.07 -14.68 6.87
CA ARG A 84 8.61 -14.76 6.74
C ARG A 84 8.10 -14.15 5.43
N ARG A 85 8.86 -14.40 4.36
CA ARG A 85 8.58 -13.95 3.00
C ARG A 85 8.00 -15.12 2.22
N PRO A 86 6.77 -15.01 1.71
CA PRO A 86 6.20 -16.07 0.88
C PRO A 86 7.09 -16.31 -0.35
N PRO A 87 7.42 -17.57 -0.66
CA PRO A 87 8.30 -17.85 -1.78
C PRO A 87 7.58 -17.64 -3.11
N ILE A 88 8.26 -17.12 -4.13
CA ILE A 88 7.71 -17.06 -5.49
C ILE A 88 7.62 -18.46 -6.12
N ARG A 89 8.48 -19.38 -5.67
CA ARG A 89 8.53 -20.77 -6.12
C ARG A 89 7.32 -21.57 -5.63
N ARG A 90 6.43 -21.95 -6.56
CA ARG A 90 5.18 -22.69 -6.28
C ARG A 90 5.42 -24.09 -5.71
N ASP A 91 6.55 -24.71 -6.06
CA ASP A 91 6.97 -26.01 -5.56
C ASP A 91 7.26 -26.01 -4.04
N LEU A 92 7.63 -24.86 -3.46
CA LEU A 92 7.82 -24.74 -2.00
C LEU A 92 6.50 -24.71 -1.20
N TYR A 93 5.34 -24.75 -1.86
CA TYR A 93 4.03 -24.87 -1.23
C TYR A 93 3.54 -26.33 -1.12
N ARG A 94 4.32 -27.30 -1.61
CA ARG A 94 3.94 -28.71 -1.53
C ARG A 94 3.91 -29.22 -0.09
N PRO A 95 3.11 -30.27 0.21
CA PRO A 95 2.94 -30.78 1.57
C PRO A 95 4.24 -31.12 2.30
N GLU A 96 5.27 -31.63 1.60
CA GLU A 96 6.56 -31.98 2.18
C GLU A 96 7.31 -30.77 2.80
N PHE A 97 7.05 -29.56 2.31
CA PHE A 97 7.69 -28.35 2.85
C PHE A 97 6.84 -27.65 3.89
N ARG A 98 5.58 -28.05 4.06
CA ARG A 98 4.63 -27.41 4.97
C ARG A 98 5.21 -27.29 6.38
N GLU A 99 5.85 -28.35 6.86
CA GLU A 99 6.40 -28.37 8.20
C GLU A 99 7.62 -27.47 8.36
N PHE A 100 8.31 -27.01 7.31
CA PHE A 100 9.50 -26.14 7.45
C PHE A 100 9.16 -24.65 7.33
N ARG A 101 8.03 -24.30 6.72
CA ARG A 101 7.64 -22.90 6.49
C ARG A 101 7.32 -22.15 7.78
N SER A 102 7.66 -20.86 7.81
CA SER A 102 7.29 -19.93 8.88
C SER A 102 5.79 -19.72 8.99
N ASP A 103 5.13 -19.67 7.84
CA ASP A 103 3.69 -19.39 7.70
C ASP A 103 3.02 -20.52 6.89
N PRO A 104 2.86 -21.73 7.48
CA PRO A 104 2.44 -22.92 6.75
C PRO A 104 0.99 -22.86 6.26
N ASP A 105 0.17 -21.97 6.81
CA ASP A 105 -1.23 -21.77 6.43
C ASP A 105 -1.40 -20.63 5.41
N TYR A 106 -0.32 -19.94 5.04
CA TYR A 106 -0.36 -18.87 4.06
C TYR A 106 0.08 -19.35 2.67
N ASN A 107 -0.79 -19.12 1.69
CA ASN A 107 -0.50 -19.29 0.28
C ASN A 107 -1.02 -18.07 -0.53
N PRO A 108 -0.15 -17.19 -1.05
CA PRO A 108 -0.55 -16.02 -1.84
C PRO A 108 -1.24 -16.42 -3.16
N TYR A 109 -0.96 -17.61 -3.69
CA TYR A 109 -1.61 -18.11 -4.91
C TYR A 109 -3.04 -18.57 -4.70
N GLU A 110 -3.44 -18.87 -3.46
CA GLU A 110 -4.81 -19.23 -3.10
C GLU A 110 -5.56 -18.03 -2.50
N SER A 111 -4.93 -17.32 -1.56
CA SER A 111 -5.54 -16.16 -0.86
C SER A 111 -5.84 -14.96 -1.77
N GLY A 112 -5.06 -14.78 -2.84
CA GLY A 112 -5.30 -13.72 -3.85
C GLY A 112 -6.18 -14.17 -5.03
N ALA A 113 -6.54 -15.45 -5.13
CA ALA A 113 -7.12 -16.03 -6.34
C ALA A 113 -8.49 -15.43 -6.71
N SER A 114 -9.25 -14.96 -5.72
CA SER A 114 -10.59 -14.39 -5.93
C SER A 114 -10.58 -12.88 -6.20
N PHE A 115 -9.44 -12.19 -6.04
CA PHE A 115 -9.34 -10.76 -6.34
C PHE A 115 -9.09 -10.53 -7.84
N THR A 116 -10.07 -9.98 -8.55
CA THR A 116 -9.91 -9.59 -9.96
C THR A 116 -9.36 -8.17 -10.06
N TYR A 117 -8.06 -8.03 -10.28
CA TYR A 117 -7.47 -6.73 -10.57
C TYR A 117 -7.88 -6.24 -11.96
N ARG A 118 -8.53 -5.08 -12.04
CA ARG A 118 -8.87 -4.38 -13.29
C ARG A 118 -7.91 -3.22 -13.50
N ALA A 119 -6.83 -3.48 -14.23
CA ALA A 119 -5.76 -2.51 -14.47
C ALA A 119 -6.28 -1.23 -15.14
N GLU A 120 -7.32 -1.33 -15.95
CA GLU A 120 -7.88 -0.23 -16.74
C GLU A 120 -8.52 0.85 -15.85
N LEU A 121 -8.97 0.47 -14.64
CA LEU A 121 -9.59 1.39 -13.68
C LEU A 121 -8.58 2.27 -12.94
N THR A 122 -7.31 1.85 -12.84
CA THR A 122 -6.30 2.52 -11.99
C THR A 122 -5.00 2.84 -12.72
N GLY A 123 -4.55 1.95 -13.61
CA GLY A 123 -3.30 2.04 -14.38
C GLY A 123 -3.07 3.40 -15.05
N PRO A 124 -4.01 3.90 -15.87
CA PRO A 124 -3.85 5.18 -16.55
C PRO A 124 -3.72 6.39 -15.61
N TYR A 125 -4.16 6.26 -14.36
CA TYR A 125 -4.32 7.37 -13.42
C TYR A 125 -3.25 7.43 -12.34
N TYR A 126 -2.28 6.51 -12.28
CA TYR A 126 -1.22 6.54 -11.26
C TYR A 126 -0.46 7.89 -11.22
N GLY A 127 -0.12 8.43 -12.39
CA GLY A 127 0.53 9.74 -12.49
C GLY A 127 -0.36 10.88 -11.97
N LEU A 128 -1.64 10.85 -12.33
CA LEU A 128 -2.65 11.79 -11.84
C LEU A 128 -2.82 11.69 -10.33
N LEU A 129 -3.02 10.49 -9.77
CA LEU A 129 -3.23 10.26 -8.34
C LEU A 129 -2.07 10.82 -7.51
N ARG A 130 -0.82 10.60 -7.94
CA ARG A 130 0.35 11.15 -7.27
C ARG A 130 0.31 12.68 -7.17
N ILE A 131 -0.05 13.35 -8.27
CA ILE A 131 -0.14 14.82 -8.32
C ILE A 131 -1.35 15.30 -7.53
N LEU A 132 -2.50 14.63 -7.68
CA LEU A 132 -3.74 14.98 -7.02
C LEU A 132 -3.60 14.87 -5.49
N ILE A 133 -3.03 13.78 -4.97
CA ILE A 133 -2.78 13.60 -3.53
C ILE A 133 -1.92 14.72 -2.99
N ARG A 134 -0.88 15.14 -3.72
CA ARG A 134 -0.10 16.31 -3.33
C ARG A 134 -0.98 17.55 -3.25
N CYS A 135 -1.74 17.85 -4.31
CA CYS A 135 -2.54 19.07 -4.39
C CYS A 135 -3.63 19.13 -3.32
N ILE A 136 -4.29 18.00 -3.02
CA ILE A 136 -5.43 17.99 -2.09
C ILE A 136 -5.03 17.67 -0.64
N ALA A 137 -3.94 16.94 -0.39
CA ALA A 137 -3.62 16.50 0.97
C ALA A 137 -2.33 17.10 1.54
N LEU A 138 -1.32 17.37 0.69
CA LEU A 138 -0.01 17.84 1.14
C LEU A 138 0.11 19.36 1.09
N ASP A 139 -0.26 19.96 -0.04
CA ASP A 139 -0.15 21.41 -0.21
C ASP A 139 -1.05 22.19 0.78
N PRO A 140 -2.34 21.82 1.02
CA PRO A 140 -3.22 22.47 2.01
C PRO A 140 -3.27 21.72 3.35
N GLN A 141 -2.19 21.04 3.75
CA GLN A 141 -2.17 20.19 4.96
C GLN A 141 -2.65 20.91 6.24
N PRO A 142 -2.28 22.19 6.51
CA PRO A 142 -2.77 22.89 7.69
C PRO A 142 -4.29 23.04 7.70
N GLU A 143 -4.90 23.41 6.56
CA GLU A 143 -6.36 23.54 6.42
C GLU A 143 -7.05 22.20 6.57
N LEU A 144 -6.52 21.15 5.92
CA LEU A 144 -7.04 19.79 6.02
C LEU A 144 -7.11 19.34 7.49
N GLN A 145 -6.04 19.54 8.25
CA GLN A 145 -5.98 19.17 9.67
C GLN A 145 -6.97 19.97 10.53
N ARG A 146 -7.08 21.29 10.31
CA ARG A 146 -8.04 22.13 11.06
C ARG A 146 -9.49 21.77 10.76
N ALA A 147 -9.80 21.51 9.49
CA ALA A 147 -11.14 21.08 9.07
C ALA A 147 -11.51 19.75 9.71
N TRP A 148 -10.63 18.75 9.62
CA TRP A 148 -10.85 17.43 10.24
C TRP A 148 -11.02 17.53 11.76
N LYS A 149 -10.15 18.30 12.43
CA LYS A 149 -10.29 18.55 13.87
C LYS A 149 -11.64 19.17 14.21
N SER A 150 -12.09 20.16 13.45
CA SER A 150 -13.38 20.82 13.70
C SER A 150 -14.56 19.86 13.51
N ILE A 151 -14.48 18.94 12.53
CA ILE A 151 -15.49 17.88 12.33
C ILE A 151 -15.54 16.93 13.53
N ILE A 152 -14.37 16.51 14.05
CA ILE A 152 -14.30 15.66 15.24
C ILE A 152 -14.83 16.39 16.48
N ASP A 153 -14.43 17.65 16.68
CA ASP A 153 -14.89 18.47 17.82
C ASP A 153 -16.41 18.71 17.78
N ALA A 154 -17.01 18.72 16.58
CA ALA A 154 -18.47 18.83 16.38
C ALA A 154 -19.24 17.50 16.60
N GLY A 155 -18.55 16.43 17.02
CA GLY A 155 -19.16 15.13 17.29
C GLY A 155 -19.10 14.14 16.12
N GLY A 156 -18.30 14.42 15.10
CA GLY A 156 -18.01 13.51 13.99
C GLY A 156 -18.76 13.81 12.69
N PRO A 157 -18.37 13.16 11.58
CA PRO A 157 -18.91 13.41 10.24
C PRO A 157 -20.44 13.35 10.13
N GLU A 158 -21.07 12.44 10.88
CA GLU A 158 -22.52 12.22 10.85
C GLU A 158 -23.31 13.38 11.48
N LYS A 159 -22.66 14.18 12.34
CA LYS A 159 -23.26 15.34 13.00
C LYS A 159 -23.14 16.63 12.20
N VAL A 160 -22.19 16.67 11.26
CA VAL A 160 -21.91 17.83 10.40
C VAL A 160 -21.81 17.42 8.92
N PRO A 161 -22.91 16.90 8.34
CA PRO A 161 -22.88 16.34 6.98
C PRO A 161 -22.54 17.37 5.91
N GLU A 162 -22.87 18.66 6.09
CA GLU A 162 -22.50 19.71 5.13
C GLU A 162 -20.99 19.96 5.18
N ALA A 163 -20.39 20.03 6.37
CA ALA A 163 -18.94 20.12 6.52
C ALA A 163 -18.23 18.93 5.89
N MET A 164 -18.74 17.71 6.10
CA MET A 164 -18.15 16.50 5.51
C MET A 164 -18.27 16.49 3.98
N ALA A 165 -19.37 17.01 3.43
CA ALA A 165 -19.54 17.15 1.99
C ALA A 165 -18.54 18.15 1.39
N ALA A 166 -18.28 19.27 2.07
CA ALA A 166 -17.24 20.22 1.68
C ALA A 166 -15.84 19.58 1.78
N PHE A 167 -15.55 18.87 2.86
CA PHE A 167 -14.28 18.20 3.10
C PHE A 167 -13.93 17.16 2.01
N ASN A 168 -14.92 16.39 1.55
CA ASN A 168 -14.75 15.36 0.54
C ASN A 168 -14.76 15.88 -0.91
N ARG A 169 -14.95 17.18 -1.13
CA ARG A 169 -15.08 17.74 -2.48
C ARG A 169 -13.73 17.71 -3.20
N LEU A 170 -13.71 17.04 -4.35
CA LEU A 170 -12.56 17.00 -5.25
C LEU A 170 -12.47 18.28 -6.11
N PRO A 171 -11.28 18.64 -6.61
CA PRO A 171 -11.11 19.82 -7.47
C PRO A 171 -11.74 19.66 -8.88
N PHE A 172 -12.19 18.46 -9.24
CA PHE A 172 -12.98 18.17 -10.43
C PHE A 172 -13.87 16.92 -10.19
N PRO A 173 -14.99 16.76 -10.92
CA PRO A 173 -15.83 15.57 -10.81
C PRO A 173 -15.12 14.30 -11.28
N TYR A 174 -15.43 13.15 -10.66
CA TYR A 174 -14.86 11.87 -11.08
C TYR A 174 -15.14 11.54 -12.56
N ALA A 175 -16.28 11.96 -13.10
CA ALA A 175 -16.62 11.79 -14.52
C ALA A 175 -15.60 12.45 -15.47
N GLU A 176 -14.86 13.45 -15.00
CA GLU A 176 -13.86 14.21 -15.77
C GLU A 176 -12.43 13.69 -15.52
N ILE A 177 -12.24 12.57 -14.83
CA ILE A 177 -10.92 12.05 -14.47
C ILE A 177 -10.03 11.79 -15.71
N ALA A 178 -10.63 11.35 -16.82
CA ALA A 178 -9.91 11.15 -18.07
C ALA A 178 -9.36 12.46 -18.63
N ASP A 179 -10.09 13.57 -18.47
CA ASP A 179 -9.74 14.89 -18.99
C ASP A 179 -8.68 15.53 -18.10
N ALA A 180 -8.85 15.43 -16.78
CA ALA A 180 -7.84 15.80 -15.79
C ALA A 180 -6.51 15.06 -16.02
N ASN A 181 -6.57 13.77 -16.36
CA ASN A 181 -5.37 12.99 -16.68
C ASN A 181 -4.69 13.46 -17.99
N ARG A 182 -5.48 13.78 -19.02
CA ARG A 182 -4.93 14.31 -20.29
C ARG A 182 -4.28 15.68 -20.10
N ALA A 183 -4.86 16.53 -19.25
CA ALA A 183 -4.32 17.86 -18.94
C ALA A 183 -2.93 17.83 -18.30
N LEU A 184 -2.54 16.71 -17.66
CA LEU A 184 -1.20 16.52 -17.10
C LEU A 184 -0.11 16.19 -18.13
N ARG A 185 -0.48 15.99 -19.41
CA ARG A 185 0.46 15.79 -20.53
C ARG A 185 0.82 17.09 -21.25
N ALA A 186 0.29 18.21 -20.76
CA ALA A 186 0.56 19.55 -21.24
C ALA A 186 1.98 20.00 -20.85
N ASP A 187 2.36 21.23 -21.18
CA ASP A 187 3.71 21.71 -20.81
C ASP A 187 3.84 21.96 -19.29
N ALA A 188 5.09 22.14 -18.84
CA ALA A 188 5.38 22.30 -17.40
C ALA A 188 4.70 23.52 -16.77
N VAL A 189 4.48 24.60 -17.53
CA VAL A 189 3.84 25.83 -17.06
C VAL A 189 2.34 25.60 -16.87
N GLU A 190 1.70 24.96 -17.84
CA GLU A 190 0.29 24.59 -17.81
C GLU A 190 -0.02 23.61 -16.68
N VAL A 191 0.82 22.58 -16.52
CA VAL A 191 0.71 21.61 -15.41
C VAL A 191 0.89 22.30 -14.06
N ALA A 192 1.87 23.19 -13.92
CA ALA A 192 2.06 23.94 -12.67
C ALA A 192 0.87 24.85 -12.34
N ALA A 193 0.26 25.49 -13.36
CA ALA A 193 -0.95 26.29 -13.19
C ALA A 193 -2.16 25.43 -12.79
N LEU A 194 -2.31 24.25 -13.38
CA LEU A 194 -3.34 23.28 -13.02
C LEU A 194 -3.20 22.82 -11.56
N CYS A 195 -2.00 22.43 -11.14
CA CYS A 195 -1.72 22.05 -9.76
C CYS A 195 -2.08 23.17 -8.77
N ARG A 196 -1.67 24.42 -9.05
CA ARG A 196 -2.04 25.58 -8.21
C ARG A 196 -3.55 25.74 -8.07
N ARG A 197 -4.32 25.57 -9.16
CA ARG A 197 -5.78 25.64 -9.10
C ARG A 197 -6.37 24.51 -8.25
N TRP A 198 -5.87 23.29 -8.38
CA TRP A 198 -6.33 22.16 -7.59
C TRP A 198 -6.02 22.33 -6.10
N SER A 199 -4.80 22.78 -5.77
CA SER A 199 -4.41 23.04 -4.38
C SER A 199 -5.24 24.16 -3.75
N GLU A 200 -5.50 25.25 -4.49
CA GLU A 200 -6.35 26.34 -3.99
C GLU A 200 -7.81 25.90 -3.83
N ALA A 201 -8.36 25.13 -4.78
CA ALA A 201 -9.71 24.60 -4.66
C ALA A 201 -9.86 23.69 -3.43
N ALA A 202 -8.89 22.81 -3.18
CA ALA A 202 -8.86 21.95 -2.00
C ALA A 202 -8.74 22.78 -0.70
N ARG A 203 -7.85 23.77 -0.69
CA ARG A 203 -7.70 24.71 0.44
C ARG A 203 -9.03 25.39 0.79
N LEU A 204 -9.73 25.92 -0.20
CA LEU A 204 -11.04 26.57 -0.01
C LEU A 204 -12.11 25.59 0.47
N ASN A 205 -12.11 24.35 -0.03
CA ASN A 205 -13.02 23.31 0.44
C ASN A 205 -12.80 23.00 1.94
N TYR A 206 -11.56 22.92 2.40
CA TYR A 206 -11.26 22.68 3.81
C TYR A 206 -11.58 23.88 4.71
N LEU A 207 -11.35 25.11 4.25
CA LEU A 207 -11.78 26.30 5.00
C LEU A 207 -13.30 26.37 5.14
N GLU A 208 -14.04 26.00 4.10
CA GLU A 208 -15.50 25.92 4.17
C GLU A 208 -15.96 24.79 5.10
N ALA A 209 -15.32 23.62 5.02
CA ALA A 209 -15.59 22.50 5.94
C ALA A 209 -15.34 22.89 7.40
N GLU A 210 -14.23 23.58 7.69
CA GLU A 210 -13.92 24.11 9.02
C GLU A 210 -15.02 25.08 9.50
N ARG A 211 -15.47 25.99 8.63
CA ARG A 211 -16.52 26.96 8.95
C ARG A 211 -17.87 26.29 9.23
N LEU A 212 -18.25 25.31 8.41
CA LEU A 212 -19.50 24.55 8.55
C LEU A 212 -19.49 23.70 9.82
N ALA A 213 -18.38 23.01 10.11
CA ALA A 213 -18.25 22.20 11.30
C ALA A 213 -18.39 23.03 12.58
N LYS A 214 -17.76 24.22 12.63
CA LYS A 214 -17.90 25.17 13.76
C LYS A 214 -19.33 25.72 13.91
N ALA A 215 -20.11 25.71 12.84
CA ALA A 215 -21.52 26.08 12.87
C ALA A 215 -22.46 24.89 13.17
N GLY A 216 -21.91 23.68 13.36
CA GLY A 216 -22.70 22.46 13.57
C GLY A 216 -23.48 21.99 12.35
N ARG A 217 -22.96 22.25 11.14
CA ARG A 217 -23.61 21.96 9.85
C ARG A 217 -22.86 20.94 9.03
#